data_AF-A0A956EVP6-F1
#
_entry.id   AF-A0A956EVP6-F1
#
_cell.length_a   1.000
_cell.length_b   1.000
_cell.length_c   1.000
_cell.angle_alpha   90.00
_cell.angle_beta   90.00
_cell.angle_gamma   90.00
#
_symmetry.space_group_name_H-M   'P 1'
#
loop_
_entity.id
_entity.type
_entity.pdbx_description
1 polymer ?
#
loop_
_entity_poly.entity_id
_entity_poly.type
_entity_poly.pdbx_seq_one_letter_code
_entity_poly.pdbx_strand_id
1 'polypeptide(L)'
;MPSSHSRRAVNGELCLVNLLLLGVSLAAACGGQPLPPPGSENGSSRPVAKRAANVADDCAQEPGKPPPDPLKHEYRGVAAKARCDREVYTIMGGVVHSLDVPCEYCHVKDDYPAMTHNKRVANWMAQELIPSIRAKTGQDVWCSDCHHVGDKGTPKPLGNPRKQSQAIEWMNTQLVARFETKGGEPLYCKSCHVGNVGSPEFKSKLFLEDLLGDQSYPPAVVAPAPAPSSEPRVEEPADAGVDGAVPEKVPDMGDRK
;
A
#
# COMPACT_ATOMS: atom_id res chain seq x y z
N MET A 1 8.52 50.32 4.36
CA MET A 1 7.25 51.01 4.07
C MET A 1 6.11 50.02 4.23
N PRO A 2 5.31 50.09 5.31
CA PRO A 2 4.20 49.18 5.53
C PRO A 2 2.95 49.67 4.80
N SER A 3 2.33 48.82 3.98
CA SER A 3 1.01 49.09 3.39
C SER A 3 -0.08 48.37 4.18
N SER A 4 -0.92 49.19 4.77
CA SER A 4 -2.09 48.89 5.57
C SER A 4 -3.26 48.48 4.66
N HIS A 5 -3.83 47.28 4.83
CA HIS A 5 -5.12 46.94 4.24
C HIS A 5 -6.16 46.57 5.30
N SER A 6 -6.88 47.63 5.69
CA SER A 6 -8.34 47.76 5.83
C SER A 6 -9.16 46.49 6.10
N ARG A 7 -9.65 46.40 7.35
CA ARG A 7 -10.75 45.53 7.77
C ARG A 7 -12.07 46.16 7.30
N ARG A 8 -12.89 45.43 6.54
CA ARG A 8 -14.32 45.76 6.39
C ARG A 8 -15.13 44.85 7.29
N ALA A 9 -15.72 45.46 8.31
CA ALA A 9 -16.83 44.92 9.08
C ALA A 9 -18.10 45.00 8.23
N VAL A 10 -18.89 43.94 8.23
CA VAL A 10 -20.31 43.97 7.84
C VAL A 10 -21.11 43.44 9.03
N ASN A 11 -21.69 44.42 9.73
CA ASN A 11 -22.92 44.28 10.51
C ASN A 11 -24.00 43.73 9.55
N GLY A 12 -24.89 42.81 9.91
CA GLY A 12 -25.70 42.76 11.11
C GLY A 12 -27.14 42.94 10.65
N GLU A 13 -27.92 41.86 10.63
CA GLU A 13 -29.37 41.98 10.53
C GLU A 13 -30.03 40.89 11.38
N LEU A 14 -30.55 41.35 12.52
CA LEU A 14 -31.52 40.64 13.34
C LEU A 14 -32.77 40.44 12.50
N CYS A 15 -33.21 39.19 12.32
CA CYS A 15 -34.60 38.93 11.98
C CYS A 15 -35.30 38.31 13.19
N LEU A 16 -36.27 39.07 13.71
CA LEU A 16 -37.13 38.75 14.82
C LEU A 16 -37.93 37.45 14.60
N VAL A 17 -37.93 36.64 15.65
CA VAL A 17 -39.11 36.08 16.33
C VAL A 17 -40.38 35.98 15.48
N ASN A 18 -40.70 34.75 15.06
CA ASN A 18 -42.09 34.31 14.98
C ASN A 18 -42.24 32.98 15.70
N LEU A 19 -42.68 33.10 16.95
CA LEU A 19 -43.10 32.04 17.84
C LEU A 19 -44.53 31.67 17.45
N LEU A 20 -44.72 30.58 16.71
CA LEU A 20 -46.04 30.02 16.45
C LEU A 20 -46.07 28.58 16.95
N LEU A 21 -46.66 28.42 18.14
CA LEU A 21 -47.10 27.15 18.69
C LEU A 21 -48.10 26.52 17.73
N LEU A 22 -47.73 25.40 17.13
CA LEU A 22 -48.68 24.41 16.61
C LEU A 22 -48.25 23.06 17.17
N GLY A 23 -48.93 22.70 18.27
CA GLY A 23 -48.91 21.35 18.78
C GLY A 23 -49.54 20.42 17.75
N VAL A 24 -48.73 19.54 17.19
CA VAL A 24 -49.19 18.36 16.47
C VAL A 24 -48.62 17.14 17.18
N SER A 25 -49.50 16.45 17.90
CA SER A 25 -49.29 15.09 18.36
C SER A 25 -49.11 14.18 17.14
N LEU A 26 -47.88 13.84 16.78
CA LEU A 26 -47.59 12.73 15.88
C LEU A 26 -47.16 11.53 16.73
N ALA A 27 -48.05 10.55 16.72
CA ALA A 27 -47.83 9.22 17.24
C ALA A 27 -46.47 8.67 16.83
N ALA A 28 -45.83 7.98 17.79
CA ALA A 28 -44.67 7.15 17.58
C ALA A 28 -44.98 6.06 16.53
N ALA A 29 -44.72 6.37 15.27
CA ALA A 29 -44.45 5.37 14.26
C ALA A 29 -42.94 5.17 14.27
N CYS A 30 -42.49 4.04 14.82
CA CYS A 30 -41.17 3.48 14.54
C CYS A 30 -41.12 3.13 13.05
N GLY A 31 -40.99 4.16 12.22
CA GLY A 31 -40.76 4.05 10.80
C GLY A 31 -39.35 3.49 10.62
N GLY A 32 -39.28 2.17 10.47
CA GLY A 32 -38.14 1.54 9.82
C GLY A 32 -37.90 2.27 8.51
N GLN A 33 -36.72 2.87 8.37
CA GLN A 33 -36.33 3.43 7.09
C GLN A 33 -36.50 2.33 6.03
N PRO A 34 -37.13 2.63 4.88
CA PRO A 34 -37.10 1.74 3.74
C PRO A 34 -35.63 1.42 3.47
N LEU A 35 -35.30 0.13 3.52
CA LEU A 35 -34.02 -0.34 3.02
C LEU A 35 -33.84 0.25 1.62
N PRO A 36 -32.70 0.89 1.32
CA PRO A 36 -32.43 1.35 -0.02
C PRO A 36 -32.64 0.17 -0.98
N PRO A 37 -33.29 0.38 -2.14
CA PRO A 37 -33.45 -0.70 -3.11
C PRO A 37 -32.06 -1.27 -3.43
N PRO A 38 -31.93 -2.60 -3.61
CA PRO A 38 -30.65 -3.20 -3.99
C PRO A 38 -30.17 -2.49 -5.25
N GLY A 39 -29.14 -1.66 -5.09
CA GLY A 39 -28.55 -0.90 -6.16
C GLY A 39 -28.00 -1.88 -7.17
N SER A 40 -28.46 -1.74 -8.40
CA SER A 40 -28.03 -2.48 -9.59
C SER A 40 -26.53 -2.77 -9.57
N GLU A 41 -26.17 -4.03 -9.31
CA GLU A 41 -24.81 -4.57 -9.26
C GLU A 41 -24.18 -4.69 -10.67
N ASN A 42 -24.48 -3.78 -11.59
CA ASN A 42 -23.92 -3.78 -12.94
C ASN A 42 -22.61 -3.00 -13.06
N GLY A 43 -21.87 -2.86 -11.96
CA GLY A 43 -20.43 -2.64 -12.04
C GLY A 43 -19.76 -3.99 -12.23
N SER A 44 -19.53 -4.39 -13.49
CA SER A 44 -18.66 -5.51 -13.86
C SER A 44 -17.24 -5.26 -13.36
N SER A 45 -17.08 -5.39 -12.05
CA SER A 45 -15.80 -5.46 -11.37
C SER A 45 -15.31 -6.84 -11.71
N ARG A 46 -14.53 -6.96 -12.79
CA ARG A 46 -13.84 -8.22 -13.10
C ARG A 46 -13.15 -8.63 -11.80
N PRO A 47 -13.51 -9.78 -11.18
CA PRO A 47 -12.90 -10.17 -9.94
C PRO A 47 -11.40 -10.19 -10.18
N VAL A 48 -10.66 -9.37 -9.43
CA VAL A 48 -9.19 -9.44 -9.41
C VAL A 48 -8.89 -10.89 -9.11
N ALA A 49 -8.32 -11.57 -10.11
CA ALA A 49 -8.09 -13.00 -10.01
C ALA A 49 -7.28 -13.21 -8.74
N LYS A 50 -7.83 -14.00 -7.80
CA LYS A 50 -7.02 -14.62 -6.75
C LYS A 50 -5.73 -15.06 -7.42
N ARG A 51 -4.55 -14.70 -6.88
CA ARG A 51 -3.25 -15.14 -7.41
C ARG A 51 -3.45 -16.61 -7.75
N ALA A 52 -3.49 -16.91 -9.05
CA ALA A 52 -4.06 -18.18 -9.49
C ALA A 52 -3.32 -19.28 -8.73
N ALA A 53 -4.01 -20.31 -8.26
CA ALA A 53 -3.34 -21.42 -7.57
C ALA A 53 -2.20 -22.05 -8.41
N ASN A 54 -2.17 -21.71 -9.70
CA ASN A 54 -1.19 -22.11 -10.69
C ASN A 54 -0.08 -21.05 -10.98
N VAL A 55 0.03 -19.97 -10.21
CA VAL A 55 1.19 -19.08 -10.35
C VAL A 55 2.42 -19.85 -9.86
N ALA A 56 3.40 -20.03 -10.75
CA ALA A 56 4.65 -20.69 -10.43
C ALA A 56 5.28 -20.03 -9.20
N ASP A 57 5.80 -20.85 -8.27
CA ASP A 57 6.53 -20.36 -7.12
C ASP A 57 7.84 -19.72 -7.63
N ASP A 58 7.93 -18.39 -7.51
CA ASP A 58 9.08 -17.59 -7.94
C ASP A 58 10.41 -18.04 -7.31
N CYS A 59 10.37 -18.69 -6.16
CA CYS A 59 11.55 -19.17 -5.43
C CYS A 59 11.71 -20.69 -5.47
N ALA A 60 10.88 -21.42 -6.22
CA ALA A 60 11.06 -22.85 -6.39
C ALA A 60 12.28 -23.16 -7.25
N GLN A 61 13.08 -24.13 -6.81
CA GLN A 61 14.19 -24.67 -7.57
C GLN A 61 13.66 -25.45 -8.79
N GLU A 62 14.03 -25.02 -9.99
CA GLU A 62 13.76 -25.78 -11.21
C GLU A 62 14.88 -26.81 -11.45
N PRO A 63 14.57 -28.07 -11.83
CA PRO A 63 15.58 -29.08 -12.14
C PRO A 63 16.53 -28.60 -13.24
N GLY A 64 17.84 -28.67 -12.98
CA GLY A 64 18.89 -28.33 -13.95
C GLY A 64 19.17 -26.83 -14.11
N LYS A 65 18.51 -25.94 -13.34
CA LYS A 65 18.86 -24.52 -13.27
C LYS A 65 19.56 -24.19 -11.95
N PRO A 66 20.35 -23.11 -11.86
CA PRO A 66 20.83 -22.61 -10.58
C PRO A 66 19.67 -22.24 -9.64
N PRO A 67 19.88 -22.28 -8.30
CA PRO A 67 18.90 -21.77 -7.36
C PRO A 67 18.62 -20.29 -7.57
N PRO A 68 17.39 -19.82 -7.28
CA PRO A 68 17.09 -18.40 -7.26
C PRO A 68 18.02 -17.65 -6.32
N ASP A 69 18.42 -16.44 -6.71
CA ASP A 69 19.28 -15.60 -5.89
C ASP A 69 18.63 -15.36 -4.51
N PRO A 70 19.37 -15.55 -3.41
CA PRO A 70 18.88 -15.22 -2.07
C PRO A 70 18.64 -13.71 -1.97
N LEU A 71 17.83 -13.30 -0.99
CA LEU A 71 17.59 -11.89 -0.74
C LEU A 71 18.90 -11.16 -0.44
N LYS A 72 19.19 -10.10 -1.19
CA LYS A 72 20.38 -9.27 -0.95
C LYS A 72 20.32 -8.49 0.36
N HIS A 73 19.13 -8.28 0.91
CA HIS A 73 18.89 -7.59 2.17
C HIS A 73 17.52 -7.97 2.74
N GLU A 74 17.32 -7.66 4.03
CA GLU A 74 16.00 -7.79 4.65
C GLU A 74 15.06 -6.69 4.13
N TYR A 75 13.94 -7.10 3.54
CA TYR A 75 12.92 -6.18 3.06
C TYR A 75 11.89 -5.88 4.15
N ARG A 76 11.39 -4.65 4.19
CA ARG A 76 10.27 -4.23 5.05
C ARG A 76 9.06 -3.84 4.20
N GLY A 77 7.91 -3.68 4.85
CA GLY A 77 6.69 -3.24 4.19
C GLY A 77 6.16 -4.25 3.18
N VAL A 78 5.93 -3.79 1.95
CA VAL A 78 5.23 -4.55 0.90
C VAL A 78 5.95 -5.85 0.53
N ALA A 79 7.29 -5.85 0.52
CA ALA A 79 8.10 -7.02 0.19
C ALA A 79 8.61 -7.80 1.42
N ALA A 80 8.10 -7.53 2.63
CA ALA A 80 8.62 -8.15 3.86
C ALA A 80 8.50 -9.68 3.91
N LYS A 81 7.64 -10.26 3.07
CA LYS A 81 7.43 -11.73 2.98
C LYS A 81 8.12 -12.38 1.78
N ALA A 82 8.88 -11.64 0.98
CA ALA A 82 9.63 -12.23 -0.12
C ALA A 82 10.65 -13.23 0.43
N ARG A 83 10.91 -14.31 -0.32
CA ARG A 83 11.92 -15.33 0.04
C ARG A 83 13.18 -15.27 -0.81
N CYS A 84 13.09 -14.70 -2.01
CA CYS A 84 14.19 -14.55 -2.96
C CYS A 84 14.04 -13.24 -3.74
N ASP A 85 15.12 -12.78 -4.38
CA ASP A 85 15.11 -11.51 -5.12
C ASP A 85 14.05 -11.50 -6.24
N ARG A 86 13.84 -12.64 -6.91
CA ARG A 86 12.81 -12.78 -7.95
C ARG A 86 11.40 -12.49 -7.42
N GLU A 87 11.06 -12.99 -6.23
CA GLU A 87 9.75 -12.74 -5.61
C GLU A 87 9.57 -11.26 -5.24
N VAL A 88 10.64 -10.56 -4.85
CA VAL A 88 10.61 -9.10 -4.65
C VAL A 88 10.18 -8.40 -5.94
N TYR A 89 10.78 -8.75 -7.08
CA TYR A 89 10.41 -8.17 -8.38
C TYR A 89 8.97 -8.50 -8.76
N THR A 90 8.49 -9.72 -8.51
CA THR A 90 7.08 -10.08 -8.75
C THR A 90 6.13 -9.24 -7.90
N ILE A 91 6.41 -9.10 -6.60
CA ILE A 91 5.62 -8.28 -5.68
C ILE A 91 5.59 -6.82 -6.16
N MET A 92 6.75 -6.24 -6.46
CA MET A 92 6.86 -4.84 -6.89
C MET A 92 6.22 -4.59 -8.26
N GLY A 93 6.32 -5.54 -9.19
CA GLY A 93 5.60 -5.50 -10.47
C GLY A 93 4.09 -5.49 -10.26
N GLY A 94 3.58 -6.28 -9.32
CA GLY A 94 2.17 -6.29 -8.92
C GLY A 94 1.71 -4.95 -8.32
N VAL A 95 2.56 -4.29 -7.53
CA VAL A 95 2.29 -2.96 -6.97
C VAL A 95 2.21 -1.90 -8.07
N VAL A 96 3.22 -1.85 -8.95
CA VAL A 96 3.27 -0.95 -10.11
C VAL A 96 2.02 -1.10 -10.96
N HIS A 97 1.64 -2.35 -11.26
CA HIS A 97 0.44 -2.63 -12.04
C HIS A 97 -0.84 -2.19 -11.32
N SER A 98 -0.95 -2.47 -10.01
CA SER A 98 -2.16 -2.15 -9.24
C SER A 98 -2.35 -0.63 -9.04
N LEU A 99 -1.26 0.12 -9.05
CA LEU A 99 -1.27 1.57 -8.86
C LEU A 99 -1.25 2.34 -10.18
N ASP A 100 -0.85 1.71 -11.29
CA ASP A 100 -0.62 2.34 -12.59
C ASP A 100 0.34 3.53 -12.49
N VAL A 101 1.46 3.33 -11.79
CA VAL A 101 2.51 4.36 -11.59
C VAL A 101 3.89 3.81 -11.89
N PRO A 102 4.83 4.64 -12.38
CA PRO A 102 6.22 4.22 -12.55
C PRO A 102 6.91 3.97 -11.21
N CYS A 103 8.02 3.24 -11.22
CA CYS A 103 8.81 2.91 -10.01
C CYS A 103 9.24 4.16 -9.23
N GLU A 104 9.60 5.22 -9.96
CA GLU A 104 10.03 6.52 -9.43
C GLU A 104 8.94 7.25 -8.64
N TYR A 105 7.68 6.81 -8.73
CA TYR A 105 6.62 7.33 -7.88
C TYR A 105 6.88 7.04 -6.40
N CYS A 106 7.45 5.87 -6.09
CA CYS A 106 7.77 5.46 -4.72
C CYS A 106 9.28 5.47 -4.42
N HIS A 107 10.14 5.40 -5.43
CA HIS A 107 11.59 5.26 -5.24
C HIS A 107 12.35 6.47 -5.76
N VAL A 108 13.50 6.76 -5.14
CA VAL A 108 14.47 7.69 -5.71
C VAL A 108 15.25 6.92 -6.77
N LYS A 109 15.34 7.48 -7.98
CA LYS A 109 16.18 6.92 -9.04
C LYS A 109 17.62 6.83 -8.50
N ASP A 110 18.26 5.69 -8.66
CA ASP A 110 19.61 5.37 -8.16
C ASP A 110 19.76 5.16 -6.63
N ASP A 111 18.72 5.42 -5.82
CA ASP A 111 18.68 5.12 -4.39
C ASP A 111 17.33 4.49 -4.00
N TYR A 112 17.10 3.26 -4.47
CA TYR A 112 15.90 2.50 -4.16
C TYR A 112 15.66 2.25 -2.66
N PRO A 113 16.70 2.05 -1.82
CA PRO A 113 16.56 1.94 -0.37
C PRO A 113 15.99 3.19 0.30
N ALA A 114 16.25 4.40 -0.23
CA ALA A 114 15.73 5.65 0.33
C ALA A 114 14.23 5.59 0.66
N MET A 115 13.88 6.04 1.87
CA MET A 115 12.49 6.11 2.32
C MET A 115 11.85 7.42 1.86
N THR A 116 11.21 7.39 0.69
CA THR A 116 10.35 8.49 0.22
C THR A 116 9.03 8.54 1.01
N HIS A 117 8.27 9.62 0.84
CA HIS A 117 6.93 9.74 1.42
C HIS A 117 5.99 8.62 0.94
N ASN A 118 5.90 8.38 -0.37
CA ASN A 118 5.02 7.37 -0.94
C ASN A 118 5.44 5.95 -0.52
N LYS A 119 6.74 5.68 -0.41
CA LYS A 119 7.26 4.41 0.14
C LYS A 119 6.89 4.22 1.61
N ARG A 120 6.92 5.26 2.43
CA ARG A 120 6.44 5.19 3.83
C ARG A 120 4.97 4.81 3.90
N VAL A 121 4.12 5.44 3.09
CA VAL A 121 2.69 5.15 3.03
C VAL A 121 2.44 3.71 2.59
N ALA A 122 3.11 3.25 1.52
CA ALA A 122 2.97 1.88 1.02
C ALA A 122 3.41 0.84 2.07
N ASN A 123 4.51 1.09 2.78
CA ASN A 123 4.98 0.21 3.84
C ASN A 123 3.99 0.13 5.01
N TRP A 124 3.45 1.27 5.44
CA TRP A 124 2.43 1.29 6.48
C TRP A 124 1.16 0.54 6.05
N MET A 125 0.71 0.73 4.79
CA MET A 125 -0.46 0.01 4.29
C MET A 125 -0.25 -1.51 4.38
N ALA A 126 0.91 -2.00 3.94
CA ALA A 126 1.23 -3.41 3.98
C ALA A 126 1.41 -3.98 5.40
N GLN A 127 1.92 -3.18 6.33
CA GLN A 127 2.22 -3.61 7.70
C GLN A 127 1.02 -3.51 8.64
N GLU A 128 0.22 -2.46 8.50
CA GLU A 128 -0.80 -2.09 9.47
C GLU A 128 -2.21 -2.25 8.91
N LEU A 129 -2.50 -1.63 7.76
CA LEU A 129 -3.85 -1.59 7.21
C LEU A 129 -4.29 -2.93 6.65
N ILE A 130 -3.58 -3.46 5.66
CA ILE A 130 -3.96 -4.68 4.96
C ILE A 130 -4.09 -5.86 5.93
N PRO A 131 -3.20 -6.06 6.92
CA PRO A 131 -3.35 -7.15 7.89
C PRO A 131 -4.49 -6.95 8.90
N SER A 132 -4.98 -5.72 9.10
CA SER A 132 -6.05 -5.43 10.06
C SER A 132 -7.46 -5.51 9.45
N ILE A 133 -7.56 -5.64 8.13
CA ILE A 133 -8.83 -5.74 7.42
C ILE A 133 -8.93 -7.04 6.60
N ARG A 134 -10.14 -7.41 6.21
CA ARG A 134 -10.41 -8.46 5.22
C ARG A 134 -11.58 -8.07 4.35
N ALA A 135 -11.63 -8.60 3.12
CA ALA A 135 -12.79 -8.39 2.27
C ALA A 135 -14.00 -9.12 2.86
N LYS A 136 -15.20 -8.52 2.80
CA LYS A 136 -16.45 -9.20 3.21
C LYS A 136 -16.76 -10.45 2.38
N THR A 137 -16.16 -10.56 1.20
CA THR A 137 -16.20 -11.74 0.33
C THR A 137 -15.31 -12.89 0.84
N GLY A 138 -14.52 -12.66 1.89
CA GLY A 138 -13.52 -13.61 2.40
C GLY A 138 -12.25 -13.69 1.57
N GLN A 139 -12.07 -12.83 0.57
CA GLN A 139 -10.84 -12.75 -0.22
C GLN A 139 -9.74 -11.99 0.52
N ASP A 140 -8.49 -12.36 0.24
CA ASP A 140 -7.32 -11.58 0.67
C ASP A 140 -7.36 -10.20 0.02
N VAL A 141 -7.01 -9.18 0.81
CA VAL A 141 -7.01 -7.79 0.34
C VAL A 141 -5.69 -7.47 -0.32
N TRP A 142 -5.76 -6.90 -1.51
CA TRP A 142 -4.61 -6.44 -2.29
C TRP A 142 -4.74 -4.97 -2.69
N CYS A 143 -3.63 -4.40 -3.19
CA CYS A 143 -3.54 -3.00 -3.59
C CYS A 143 -4.67 -2.61 -4.56
N SER A 144 -4.95 -3.48 -5.54
CA SER A 144 -5.96 -3.26 -6.58
C SER A 144 -7.38 -3.12 -6.04
N ASP A 145 -7.73 -3.78 -4.92
CA ASP A 145 -9.11 -3.76 -4.41
C ASP A 145 -9.55 -2.36 -3.98
N CYS A 146 -8.58 -1.55 -3.54
CA CYS A 146 -8.75 -0.17 -3.16
C CYS A 146 -8.30 0.80 -4.26
N HIS A 147 -7.23 0.50 -4.98
CA HIS A 147 -6.63 1.46 -5.92
C HIS A 147 -7.21 1.43 -7.32
N HIS A 148 -7.93 0.38 -7.73
CA HIS A 148 -8.56 0.37 -9.05
C HIS A 148 -9.84 1.21 -9.06
N VAL A 149 -10.11 1.85 -10.20
CA VAL A 149 -11.40 2.43 -10.56
C VAL A 149 -11.70 1.96 -11.97
N GLY A 150 -12.67 1.05 -12.11
CA GLY A 150 -12.85 0.31 -13.36
C GLY A 150 -11.61 -0.53 -13.68
N ASP A 151 -11.07 -0.36 -14.88
CA ASP A 151 -9.91 -1.12 -15.38
C ASP A 151 -8.54 -0.46 -15.12
N LYS A 152 -8.50 0.66 -14.40
CA LYS A 152 -7.26 1.42 -14.16
C LYS A 152 -6.89 1.49 -12.69
N GLY A 153 -5.62 1.23 -12.39
CA GLY A 153 -5.01 1.57 -11.10
C GLY A 153 -4.90 3.07 -10.94
N THR A 154 -5.08 3.58 -9.72
CA THR A 154 -4.82 4.99 -9.42
C THR A 154 -4.43 5.12 -7.95
N PRO A 155 -3.31 5.79 -7.61
CA PRO A 155 -3.01 6.13 -6.23
C PRO A 155 -4.11 7.06 -5.72
N LYS A 156 -4.67 6.74 -4.56
CA LYS A 156 -5.76 7.51 -3.95
C LYS A 156 -5.20 8.18 -2.69
N PRO A 157 -4.48 9.31 -2.83
CA PRO A 157 -4.03 10.04 -1.65
C PRO A 157 -5.28 10.45 -0.86
N LEU A 158 -5.32 10.06 0.42
CA LEU A 158 -6.40 10.42 1.34
C LEU A 158 -6.16 11.80 1.98
N GLY A 159 -5.01 12.42 1.72
CA GLY A 159 -4.65 13.79 2.10
C GLY A 159 -4.61 14.76 0.90
N ASN A 160 -3.94 15.92 1.06
CA ASN A 160 -3.73 16.93 0.02
C ASN A 160 -3.12 16.28 -1.24
N PRO A 161 -3.71 16.45 -2.45
CA PRO A 161 -4.72 17.44 -2.87
C PRO A 161 -6.19 17.05 -2.75
N ARG A 162 -6.55 15.92 -2.13
CA ARG A 162 -7.95 15.52 -2.02
C ARG A 162 -8.70 16.36 -0.99
N LYS A 163 -9.91 16.81 -1.34
CA LYS A 163 -10.84 17.45 -0.40
C LYS A 163 -11.26 16.44 0.66
N GLN A 164 -11.30 16.85 1.92
CA GLN A 164 -11.64 15.97 3.04
C GLN A 164 -13.00 15.28 2.85
N SER A 165 -14.02 15.99 2.36
CA SER A 165 -15.34 15.42 2.10
C SER A 165 -15.30 14.27 1.07
N GLN A 166 -14.52 14.42 0.00
CA GLN A 166 -14.33 13.38 -1.01
C GLN A 166 -13.54 12.19 -0.45
N ALA A 167 -12.56 12.43 0.43
CA ALA A 167 -11.85 11.36 1.12
C ALA A 167 -12.81 10.56 2.04
N ILE A 168 -13.66 11.25 2.80
CA ILE A 168 -14.67 10.62 3.67
C ILE A 168 -15.67 9.80 2.84
N GLU A 169 -16.22 10.37 1.77
CA GLU A 169 -17.15 9.68 0.88
C GLU A 169 -16.51 8.41 0.29
N TRP A 170 -15.26 8.54 -0.19
CA TRP A 170 -14.51 7.42 -0.72
C TRP A 170 -14.26 6.33 0.33
N MET A 171 -13.85 6.70 1.55
CA MET A 171 -13.61 5.75 2.63
C MET A 171 -14.88 4.99 3.01
N ASN A 172 -16.03 5.68 3.06
CA ASN A 172 -17.31 5.03 3.36
C ASN A 172 -17.73 4.06 2.25
N THR A 173 -17.66 4.50 0.99
CA THR A 173 -18.18 3.73 -0.15
C THR A 173 -17.25 2.61 -0.62
N GLN A 174 -15.94 2.77 -0.46
CA GLN A 174 -14.96 1.80 -0.97
C GLN A 174 -14.29 0.98 0.12
N LEU A 175 -14.04 1.56 1.30
CA LEU A 175 -13.39 0.83 2.39
C LEU A 175 -14.42 0.22 3.36
N VAL A 176 -15.21 1.06 4.04
CA VAL A 176 -16.14 0.58 5.09
C VAL A 176 -17.24 -0.32 4.51
N ALA A 177 -17.74 -0.01 3.31
CA ALA A 177 -18.77 -0.81 2.67
C ALA A 177 -18.28 -2.22 2.28
N ARG A 178 -17.03 -2.37 1.84
CA ARG A 178 -16.51 -3.60 1.21
C ARG A 178 -15.65 -4.47 2.12
N PHE A 179 -15.12 -3.88 3.19
CA PHE A 179 -14.20 -4.55 4.10
C PHE A 179 -14.74 -4.55 5.53
N GLU A 180 -14.21 -5.48 6.30
CA GLU A 180 -14.43 -5.62 7.73
C GLU A 180 -13.08 -5.79 8.43
N THR A 181 -13.05 -5.67 9.75
CA THR A 181 -11.83 -5.98 10.51
C THR A 181 -11.43 -7.44 10.30
N LYS A 182 -10.17 -7.79 10.57
CA LYS A 182 -9.72 -9.19 10.53
C LYS A 182 -10.60 -10.14 11.37
N GLY A 183 -11.18 -9.64 12.46
CA GLY A 183 -12.10 -10.36 13.34
C GLY A 183 -13.52 -10.52 12.81
N GLY A 184 -13.88 -9.85 11.71
CA GLY A 184 -15.22 -9.87 11.12
C GLY A 184 -16.14 -8.74 11.59
N GLU A 185 -15.66 -7.86 12.48
CA GLU A 185 -16.44 -6.70 12.92
C GLU A 185 -16.49 -5.62 11.83
N PRO A 186 -17.60 -4.87 11.71
CA PRO A 186 -17.68 -3.73 10.80
C PRO A 186 -16.55 -2.71 11.04
N LEU A 187 -16.06 -2.11 9.96
CA LEU A 187 -15.11 -1.01 10.06
C LEU A 187 -15.81 0.29 10.46
N TYR A 188 -15.21 1.02 11.38
CA TYR A 188 -15.63 2.36 11.78
C TYR A 188 -14.46 3.32 11.61
N CYS A 189 -14.72 4.63 11.62
CA CYS A 189 -13.65 5.64 11.55
C CYS A 189 -12.59 5.39 12.64
N LYS A 190 -13.02 5.11 13.87
CA LYS A 190 -12.14 4.77 15.01
C LYS A 190 -11.35 3.46 14.86
N SER A 191 -11.69 2.60 13.90
CA SER A 191 -10.91 1.40 13.62
C SER A 191 -9.54 1.77 13.04
N CYS A 192 -9.49 2.86 12.24
CA CYS A 192 -8.28 3.32 11.57
C CYS A 192 -7.77 4.67 12.11
N HIS A 193 -8.58 5.41 12.87
CA HIS A 193 -8.25 6.71 13.43
C HIS A 193 -8.38 6.71 14.96
N VAL A 194 -7.89 7.75 15.61
CA VAL A 194 -8.29 8.04 16.99
C VAL A 194 -9.61 8.81 16.90
N GLY A 195 -10.66 8.38 17.60
CA GLY A 195 -11.96 9.05 17.58
C GLY A 195 -12.78 8.85 16.30
N ASN A 196 -13.93 9.54 16.23
CA ASN A 196 -14.82 9.53 15.07
C ASN A 196 -14.73 10.86 14.33
N VAL A 197 -14.95 10.85 13.01
CA VAL A 197 -14.95 12.09 12.22
C VAL A 197 -15.95 13.09 12.83
N GLY A 198 -15.48 14.31 13.07
CA GLY A 198 -16.27 15.39 13.68
C GLY A 198 -16.22 15.44 15.22
N SER A 199 -15.60 14.46 15.88
CA SER A 199 -15.36 14.52 17.33
C SER A 199 -14.08 15.29 17.66
N PRO A 200 -13.95 15.93 18.84
CA PRO A 200 -12.72 16.60 19.28
C PRO A 200 -11.52 15.65 19.39
N GLU A 201 -11.78 14.36 19.60
CA GLU A 201 -10.76 13.31 19.72
C GLU A 201 -10.31 12.79 18.35
N PHE A 202 -10.90 13.26 17.24
CA PHE A 202 -10.52 12.82 15.91
C PHE A 202 -9.06 13.15 15.61
N LYS A 203 -8.21 12.11 15.55
CA LYS A 203 -6.83 12.22 15.06
C LYS A 203 -6.58 11.17 14.00
N SER A 204 -6.10 11.61 12.85
CA SER A 204 -5.63 10.71 11.80
C SER A 204 -4.41 9.94 12.31
N LYS A 205 -4.52 8.62 12.53
CA LYS A 205 -3.37 7.75 12.91
C LYS A 205 -2.25 7.67 11.85
N LEU A 206 -2.39 8.36 10.73
CA LEU A 206 -1.67 8.10 9.50
C LEU A 206 -1.14 9.42 8.95
N PHE A 207 0.16 9.69 9.14
CA PHE A 207 1.08 10.64 8.46
C PHE A 207 0.58 12.01 7.97
N LEU A 208 -0.62 12.43 8.33
CA LEU A 208 -1.14 13.77 8.07
C LEU A 208 -0.46 14.79 8.98
N GLU A 209 0.07 14.35 10.12
CA GLU A 209 0.87 15.16 11.03
C GLU A 209 2.27 15.45 10.43
N ASP A 210 2.96 14.45 9.87
CA ASP A 210 4.23 14.63 9.12
C ASP A 210 4.07 15.38 7.79
N LEU A 211 2.85 15.44 7.23
CA LEU A 211 2.54 16.29 6.08
C LEU A 211 2.45 17.78 6.43
N LEU A 212 2.46 18.13 7.74
CA LEU A 212 2.35 19.50 8.24
C LEU A 212 3.56 19.98 9.06
N GLY A 213 4.48 19.09 9.47
CA GLY A 213 5.85 19.50 9.82
C GLY A 213 6.47 18.89 11.08
N ASP A 214 6.90 17.64 11.01
CA ASP A 214 8.11 17.20 11.73
C ASP A 214 8.69 15.96 11.03
N GLN A 215 10.02 15.90 10.86
CA GLN A 215 10.75 14.82 10.18
C GLN A 215 11.49 13.95 11.21
N SER A 216 10.76 13.31 12.12
CA SER A 216 11.39 12.46 13.13
C SER A 216 10.80 11.05 13.12
N TYR A 217 10.92 10.40 11.97
CA TYR A 217 11.02 8.94 11.98
C TYR A 217 12.34 8.54 12.64
N PRO A 218 12.38 7.55 13.54
CA PRO A 218 13.65 6.98 13.95
C PRO A 218 14.37 6.50 12.68
N PRO A 219 15.69 6.75 12.55
CA PRO A 219 16.46 6.24 11.42
C PRO A 219 16.18 4.75 11.31
N ALA A 220 16.06 4.27 10.07
CA ALA A 220 15.96 2.84 9.81
C ALA A 220 17.02 2.16 10.70
N VAL A 221 16.58 1.25 11.57
CA VAL A 221 17.50 0.41 12.33
C VAL A 221 18.32 -0.28 11.26
N VAL A 222 19.55 0.20 11.08
CA VAL A 222 20.51 -0.43 10.18
C VAL A 222 20.59 -1.84 10.72
N ALA A 223 20.16 -2.81 9.91
CA ALA A 223 20.33 -4.21 10.27
C ALA A 223 21.79 -4.36 10.74
N PRO A 224 22.04 -4.96 11.92
CA PRO A 224 23.40 -5.11 12.40
C PRO A 224 24.24 -5.68 11.26
N ALA A 225 25.37 -5.03 10.99
CA ALA A 225 26.27 -5.45 9.94
C ALA A 225 26.43 -6.98 10.02
N PRO A 226 26.28 -7.72 8.90
CA PRO A 226 26.41 -9.16 8.93
C PRO A 226 27.71 -9.49 9.65
N ALA A 227 27.63 -10.37 10.65
CA ALA A 227 28.81 -10.82 11.38
C ALA A 227 29.86 -11.24 10.35
N PRO A 228 31.15 -10.85 10.53
CA PRO A 228 32.20 -11.21 9.58
C PRO A 228 32.14 -12.71 9.36
N SER A 229 31.85 -13.09 8.10
CA SER A 229 31.77 -14.49 7.71
C SER A 229 33.10 -15.14 8.08
N SER A 230 33.04 -16.10 8.99
CA SER A 230 34.18 -16.94 9.36
C SER A 230 34.36 -17.97 8.26
N GLU A 231 34.61 -17.52 7.02
CA GLU A 231 35.03 -18.43 5.98
C GLU A 231 36.42 -18.95 6.38
N PRO A 232 36.61 -20.27 6.43
CA PRO A 232 37.94 -20.83 6.61
C PRO A 232 38.79 -20.35 5.42
N ARG A 233 39.84 -19.61 5.74
CA ARG A 233 40.92 -19.26 4.83
C ARG A 233 41.41 -20.55 4.18
N VAL A 234 41.05 -20.76 2.92
CA VAL A 234 41.65 -21.80 2.10
C VAL A 234 43.10 -21.39 1.93
N GLU A 235 44.00 -22.11 2.59
CA GLU A 235 45.43 -21.98 2.34
C GLU A 235 45.68 -22.35 0.88
N GLU A 236 46.19 -21.36 0.15
CA GLU A 236 46.69 -21.46 -1.20
C GLU A 236 47.82 -22.52 -1.23
N PRO A 237 47.64 -23.66 -1.93
CA PRO A 237 48.73 -24.62 -2.05
C PRO A 237 49.81 -24.02 -2.95
N ALA A 238 51.02 -24.03 -2.40
CA ALA A 238 52.24 -23.60 -3.08
C ALA A 238 52.39 -24.26 -4.45
N ASP A 239 52.67 -23.37 -5.41
CA ASP A 239 53.10 -23.61 -6.77
C ASP A 239 54.18 -24.71 -6.86
N ALA A 240 53.79 -25.83 -7.48
CA ALA A 240 54.72 -26.86 -7.94
C ALA A 240 54.45 -27.06 -9.43
N GLY A 241 55.34 -26.50 -10.24
CA GLY A 241 55.29 -26.58 -11.69
C GLY A 241 55.26 -28.02 -12.20
N VAL A 242 54.50 -28.22 -13.28
CA VAL A 242 54.67 -29.34 -14.19
C VAL A 242 54.51 -28.81 -15.61
N ASP A 243 55.64 -28.75 -16.30
CA ASP A 243 55.74 -28.70 -17.75
C ASP A 243 55.02 -29.92 -18.36
N GLY A 244 54.14 -29.69 -19.33
CA GLY A 244 53.36 -30.75 -19.96
C GLY A 244 52.65 -30.29 -21.22
N ALA A 245 53.20 -30.62 -22.38
CA ALA A 245 52.79 -30.14 -23.68
C ALA A 245 51.62 -30.91 -24.35
N VAL A 246 51.06 -30.24 -25.36
CA VAL A 246 50.36 -30.69 -26.60
C VAL A 246 48.87 -31.16 -26.58
N PRO A 247 48.13 -31.07 -27.72
CA PRO A 247 46.78 -30.51 -27.78
C PRO A 247 45.71 -31.50 -28.32
N GLU A 248 44.42 -31.24 -28.08
CA GLU A 248 43.37 -32.02 -28.75
C GLU A 248 42.18 -31.17 -29.22
N LYS A 249 42.24 -30.86 -30.53
CA LYS A 249 41.17 -30.91 -31.54
C LYS A 249 39.71 -30.77 -31.05
N VAL A 250 39.13 -29.60 -31.30
CA VAL A 250 37.67 -29.39 -31.28
C VAL A 250 37.09 -29.82 -32.64
N PRO A 251 36.04 -30.67 -32.68
CA PRO A 251 35.33 -30.93 -33.92
C PRO A 251 34.40 -29.78 -34.31
N ASP A 252 34.51 -29.44 -35.58
CA ASP A 252 33.66 -28.60 -36.41
C ASP A 252 32.18 -29.03 -36.32
N MET A 253 31.31 -28.16 -35.79
CA MET A 253 29.86 -28.33 -35.88
C MET A 253 29.35 -27.48 -37.03
N GLY A 254 29.31 -28.12 -38.19
CA GLY A 254 28.85 -27.57 -39.44
C GLY A 254 27.40 -27.11 -39.44
N ASP A 255 27.18 -26.20 -40.38
CA ASP A 255 25.93 -25.59 -40.78
C ASP A 255 24.79 -26.59 -41.01
N ARG A 256 23.60 -26.25 -40.49
CA ARG A 256 22.33 -26.68 -41.11
C ARG A 256 21.52 -25.46 -41.48
N LYS A 257 21.35 -25.30 -42.78
CA LYS A 257 20.28 -24.54 -43.44
C LYS A 257 18.92 -25.14 -43.14
#